data_AF-A0A956KHB7-F1
#
_entry.id   AF-A0A956KHB7-F1
#
_cell.length_a   1.000
_cell.length_b   1.000
_cell.length_c   1.000
_cell.angle_alpha   90.00
_cell.angle_beta   90.00
_cell.angle_gamma   90.00
#
_symmetry.space_group_name_H-M   'P 1'
#
loop_
_entity.id
_entity.type
_entity.pdbx_description
1 polymer ?
#
loop_
_entity_poly.entity_id
_entity_poly.type
_entity_poly.pdbx_seq_one_letter_code
_entity_poly.pdbx_strand_id
1 'polypeptide(L)'
;MPTPKRFSRGTQRAVTPAQTLERISQFVEPMGITRVANATGLDHIGIPVFVVMRPNARSLSTSQGKGLSLTAARTSGLMESIECYHAERIDAPLRLNSYRELSLRHRVVDPGALPTIGISRFTPSTRLLWIEGRELSSDAPTYVPYELVHCDMTLPLPEGSGCFVLSSNGLASGNTLAEATSYGLCEVIERDAWAMWVAGGETKNHQRRVDLASIDAPLACQLLDRFEQAEMLVGVWDITTDIGVPTYATLLVDREQGPRVRPRAMGIGCHPSRDIALLRSLT
;
A
#
# COMPACT_ATOMS: atom_id res chain seq x y z
N MET A 1 -22.72 -7.01 8.69
CA MET A 1 -22.57 -8.42 8.28
C MET A 1 -21.21 -8.61 7.62
N PRO A 2 -20.51 -9.74 7.78
CA PRO A 2 -19.23 -9.98 7.14
C PRO A 2 -19.37 -9.99 5.61
N THR A 3 -18.44 -9.32 4.90
CA THR A 3 -18.40 -9.31 3.44
C THR A 3 -17.88 -10.67 2.93
N PRO A 4 -18.65 -11.43 2.13
CA PRO A 4 -18.21 -12.72 1.64
C PRO A 4 -17.09 -12.58 0.60
N LYS A 5 -16.02 -13.37 0.73
CA LYS A 5 -14.91 -13.44 -0.22
C LYS A 5 -15.33 -14.32 -1.42
N ARG A 6 -15.71 -13.70 -2.54
CA ARG A 6 -16.17 -14.40 -3.77
C ARG A 6 -15.06 -14.59 -4.80
N PHE A 7 -13.92 -13.94 -4.63
CA PHE A 7 -12.74 -14.09 -5.47
C PHE A 7 -11.51 -14.33 -4.58
N SER A 8 -10.79 -15.43 -4.82
CA SER A 8 -9.64 -15.87 -4.00
C SER A 8 -8.36 -16.16 -4.81
N ARG A 9 -8.36 -15.92 -6.12
CA ARG A 9 -7.22 -16.22 -6.99
C ARG A 9 -6.20 -15.08 -6.96
N GLY A 10 -5.14 -15.24 -6.16
CA GLY A 10 -4.05 -14.25 -6.02
C GLY A 10 -4.35 -13.08 -5.09
N THR A 11 -5.61 -12.88 -4.70
CA THR A 11 -6.06 -11.93 -3.70
C THR A 11 -7.41 -12.38 -3.16
N GLN A 12 -7.91 -11.77 -2.10
CA GLN A 12 -9.23 -12.04 -1.54
C GLN A 12 -10.12 -10.80 -1.67
N ARG A 13 -11.22 -10.95 -2.45
CA ARG A 13 -12.17 -9.87 -2.76
C ARG A 13 -13.62 -10.38 -2.80
N ALA A 14 -14.57 -9.46 -2.69
CA ALA A 14 -16.01 -9.66 -2.64
C ALA A 14 -16.62 -9.83 -4.04
N VAL A 15 -15.93 -9.34 -5.06
CA VAL A 15 -16.28 -9.46 -6.47
C VAL A 15 -15.02 -9.71 -7.30
N THR A 16 -15.19 -10.12 -8.55
CA THR A 16 -14.06 -10.35 -9.45
C THR A 16 -13.43 -9.01 -9.90
N PRO A 17 -12.16 -9.03 -10.36
CA PRO A 17 -11.54 -7.84 -10.96
C PRO A 17 -12.34 -7.29 -12.15
N ALA A 18 -12.93 -8.15 -12.98
CA ALA A 18 -13.77 -7.73 -14.12
C ALA A 18 -15.02 -6.95 -13.67
N GLN A 19 -15.71 -7.43 -12.62
CA GLN A 19 -16.85 -6.72 -12.04
C GLN A 19 -16.44 -5.39 -11.40
N THR A 20 -15.24 -5.33 -10.80
CA THR A 20 -14.69 -4.08 -10.27
C THR A 20 -14.44 -3.08 -11.40
N LEU A 21 -13.79 -3.50 -12.50
CA LEU A 21 -13.56 -2.66 -13.69
C LEU A 21 -14.85 -2.10 -14.28
N GLU A 22 -15.88 -2.92 -14.39
CA GLU A 22 -17.20 -2.50 -14.88
C GLU A 22 -17.75 -1.36 -14.02
N ARG A 23 -17.72 -1.53 -12.69
CA ARG A 23 -18.23 -0.52 -11.74
C ARG A 23 -17.46 0.80 -11.80
N ILE A 24 -16.14 0.73 -11.90
CA ILE A 24 -15.29 1.93 -11.84
C ILE A 24 -15.10 2.62 -13.19
N SER A 25 -15.53 1.99 -14.29
CA SER A 25 -15.35 2.51 -15.65
C SER A 25 -15.85 3.94 -15.82
N GLN A 26 -16.99 4.26 -15.19
CA GLN A 26 -17.60 5.59 -15.21
C GLN A 26 -16.79 6.67 -14.48
N PHE A 27 -15.85 6.30 -13.61
CA PHE A 27 -15.06 7.24 -12.83
C PHE A 27 -13.69 7.56 -13.46
N VAL A 28 -13.24 6.77 -14.43
CA VAL A 28 -11.88 6.88 -15.01
C VAL A 28 -11.63 8.27 -15.58
N GLU A 29 -12.47 8.73 -16.52
CA GLU A 29 -12.31 10.04 -17.14
C GLU A 29 -12.62 11.20 -16.16
N PRO A 30 -13.73 11.19 -15.37
CA PRO A 30 -14.00 12.26 -14.40
C PRO A 30 -12.90 12.45 -13.35
N MET A 31 -12.17 11.39 -13.00
CA MET A 31 -11.05 11.47 -12.07
C MET A 31 -9.74 11.91 -12.76
N GLY A 32 -9.76 12.21 -14.05
CA GLY A 32 -8.61 12.71 -14.80
C GLY A 32 -7.60 11.62 -15.20
N ILE A 33 -7.99 10.34 -15.16
CA ILE A 33 -7.17 9.25 -15.67
C ILE A 33 -7.24 9.31 -17.19
N THR A 34 -6.07 9.53 -17.81
CA THR A 34 -5.98 9.78 -19.25
C THR A 34 -5.37 8.62 -20.02
N ARG A 35 -4.59 7.75 -19.36
CA ARG A 35 -3.97 6.58 -19.97
C ARG A 35 -3.91 5.42 -18.97
N VAL A 36 -4.09 4.22 -19.50
CA VAL A 36 -3.95 2.94 -18.79
C VAL A 36 -3.15 2.02 -19.71
N ALA A 37 -1.85 1.89 -19.44
CA ALA A 37 -0.92 1.20 -20.33
C ALA A 37 -0.51 -0.16 -19.75
N ASN A 38 -0.53 -1.19 -20.57
CA ASN A 38 0.05 -2.49 -20.22
C ASN A 38 1.58 -2.40 -20.31
N ALA A 39 2.26 -2.53 -19.18
CA ALA A 39 3.71 -2.45 -19.05
C ALA A 39 4.40 -3.81 -18.94
N THR A 40 3.65 -4.92 -19.01
CA THR A 40 4.15 -6.29 -18.86
C THR A 40 5.35 -6.61 -19.77
N GLY A 41 5.36 -6.07 -21.00
CA GLY A 41 6.43 -6.33 -21.97
C GLY A 41 7.69 -5.49 -21.77
N LEU A 42 7.78 -4.68 -20.70
CA LEU A 42 8.97 -3.91 -20.37
C LEU A 42 9.99 -4.72 -19.55
N ASP A 43 9.62 -5.91 -19.10
CA ASP A 43 10.51 -6.94 -18.57
C ASP A 43 10.46 -8.23 -19.42
N HIS A 44 11.10 -9.29 -18.93
CA HIS A 44 11.16 -10.61 -19.56
C HIS A 44 10.59 -11.73 -18.64
N ILE A 45 9.92 -11.34 -17.55
CA ILE A 45 9.31 -12.25 -16.57
C ILE A 45 7.86 -12.54 -16.97
N GLY A 46 7.17 -11.56 -17.57
CA GLY A 46 5.81 -11.74 -18.08
C GLY A 46 4.73 -11.78 -16.98
N ILE A 47 5.00 -11.19 -15.81
CA ILE A 47 3.97 -10.93 -14.79
C ILE A 47 3.17 -9.70 -15.21
N PRO A 48 1.82 -9.76 -15.26
CA PRO A 48 1.00 -8.63 -15.67
C PRO A 48 1.21 -7.37 -14.81
N VAL A 49 1.68 -6.30 -15.46
CA VAL A 49 1.85 -4.97 -14.86
C VAL A 49 1.19 -3.89 -15.73
N PHE A 50 0.53 -2.93 -15.10
CA PHE A 50 -0.09 -1.77 -15.73
C PHE A 50 0.40 -0.47 -15.10
N VAL A 51 0.53 0.57 -15.91
CA VAL A 51 0.76 1.94 -15.45
C VAL A 51 -0.51 2.74 -15.74
N VAL A 52 -1.01 3.47 -14.74
CA VAL A 52 -2.19 4.34 -14.85
C VAL A 52 -1.76 5.78 -14.66
N MET A 53 -2.13 6.66 -15.59
CA MET A 53 -1.65 8.04 -15.63
C MET A 53 -2.77 9.05 -15.39
N ARG A 54 -2.60 9.87 -14.34
CA ARG A 54 -3.43 11.02 -14.00
C ARG A 54 -2.55 12.29 -13.96
N PRO A 55 -2.35 12.97 -15.11
CA PRO A 55 -1.34 14.03 -15.25
C PRO A 55 -1.46 15.16 -14.23
N ASN A 56 -2.70 15.57 -13.91
CA ASN A 56 -3.00 16.64 -12.96
C ASN A 56 -3.31 16.10 -11.54
N ALA A 57 -2.74 14.95 -11.17
CA ALA A 57 -2.73 14.49 -9.79
C ALA A 57 -2.05 15.53 -8.89
N ARG A 58 -2.52 15.65 -7.65
CA ARG A 58 -1.92 16.53 -6.64
C ARG A 58 -0.77 15.88 -5.87
N SER A 59 -0.53 14.59 -6.11
CA SER A 59 0.61 13.80 -5.61
C SER A 59 1.42 13.22 -6.77
N LEU A 60 1.43 11.89 -6.93
CA LEU A 60 2.06 11.18 -8.03
C LEU A 60 1.12 11.12 -9.24
N SER A 61 1.63 11.47 -10.41
CA SER A 61 0.86 11.39 -11.66
C SER A 61 0.71 9.97 -12.21
N THR A 62 1.38 8.98 -11.61
CA THR A 62 1.32 7.58 -12.03
C THR A 62 1.03 6.65 -10.86
N SER A 63 0.20 5.64 -11.13
CA SER A 63 -0.10 4.52 -10.23
C SER A 63 0.27 3.22 -10.91
N GLN A 64 0.63 2.20 -10.15
CA GLN A 64 1.06 0.90 -10.68
C GLN A 64 0.03 -0.18 -10.34
N GLY A 65 -0.24 -1.05 -11.30
CA GLY A 65 -1.17 -2.16 -11.13
C GLY A 65 -0.49 -3.48 -11.39
N LYS A 66 -0.56 -4.41 -10.44
CA LYS A 66 0.00 -5.76 -10.58
C LYS A 66 -1.05 -6.83 -10.33
N GLY A 67 -0.86 -8.02 -10.92
CA GLY A 67 -1.73 -9.16 -10.65
C GLY A 67 -1.48 -10.36 -11.55
N LEU A 68 -2.15 -11.48 -11.23
CA LEU A 68 -1.96 -12.75 -11.94
C LEU A 68 -2.65 -12.81 -13.32
N SER A 69 -3.35 -11.75 -13.73
CA SER A 69 -3.96 -11.62 -15.05
C SER A 69 -3.96 -10.15 -15.48
N LEU A 70 -4.04 -9.90 -16.79
CA LEU A 70 -4.13 -8.53 -17.32
C LEU A 70 -5.32 -7.76 -16.72
N THR A 71 -6.45 -8.44 -16.51
CA THR A 71 -7.64 -7.83 -15.90
C THR A 71 -7.36 -7.46 -14.44
N ALA A 72 -6.74 -8.34 -13.66
CA ALA A 72 -6.41 -8.08 -12.26
C ALA A 72 -5.40 -6.92 -12.13
N ALA A 73 -4.32 -6.93 -12.92
CA ALA A 73 -3.31 -5.87 -12.91
C ALA A 73 -3.90 -4.51 -13.34
N ARG A 74 -4.69 -4.49 -14.41
CA ARG A 74 -5.40 -3.26 -14.84
C ARG A 74 -6.35 -2.74 -13.77
N THR A 75 -7.09 -3.62 -13.11
CA THR A 75 -7.98 -3.25 -11.99
C THR A 75 -7.19 -2.66 -10.84
N SER A 76 -6.08 -3.30 -10.44
CA SER A 76 -5.21 -2.83 -9.36
C SER A 76 -4.73 -1.41 -9.60
N GLY A 77 -4.19 -1.11 -10.78
CA GLY A 77 -3.64 0.22 -11.08
C GLY A 77 -4.72 1.29 -11.15
N LEU A 78 -5.93 0.95 -11.63
CA LEU A 78 -7.07 1.87 -11.64
C LEU A 78 -7.56 2.15 -10.22
N MET A 79 -7.70 1.13 -9.37
CA MET A 79 -8.13 1.29 -7.99
C MET A 79 -7.12 2.11 -7.17
N GLU A 80 -5.81 1.89 -7.35
CA GLU A 80 -4.77 2.73 -6.73
C GLU A 80 -4.87 4.20 -7.18
N SER A 81 -5.13 4.45 -8.46
CA SER A 81 -5.31 5.82 -8.96
C SER A 81 -6.56 6.51 -8.40
N ILE A 82 -7.67 5.77 -8.27
CA ILE A 82 -8.94 6.23 -7.67
C ILE A 82 -8.75 6.55 -6.19
N GLU A 83 -8.04 5.69 -5.48
CA GLU A 83 -7.69 5.87 -4.08
C GLU A 83 -6.91 7.17 -3.85
N CYS A 84 -5.83 7.39 -4.60
CA CYS A 84 -5.06 8.63 -4.57
C CYS A 84 -5.92 9.85 -4.94
N TYR A 85 -6.85 9.71 -5.90
CA TYR A 85 -7.76 10.80 -6.25
C TYR A 85 -8.57 11.29 -5.05
N HIS A 86 -9.10 10.37 -4.25
CA HIS A 86 -9.89 10.70 -3.05
C HIS A 86 -9.02 11.26 -1.92
N ALA A 87 -7.82 10.73 -1.70
CA ALA A 87 -6.89 11.25 -0.68
C ALA A 87 -6.41 12.68 -0.97
N GLU A 88 -6.43 13.10 -2.23
CA GLU A 88 -6.09 14.48 -2.64
C GLU A 88 -7.26 15.47 -2.56
N ARG A 89 -8.49 14.98 -2.39
CA ARG A 89 -9.73 15.78 -2.51
C ARG A 89 -10.68 15.45 -1.37
N ILE A 90 -10.15 15.47 -0.15
CA ILE A 90 -10.95 15.27 1.05
C ILE A 90 -11.87 16.47 1.25
N ASP A 91 -13.17 16.22 1.21
CA ASP A 91 -14.22 17.22 1.46
C ASP A 91 -14.90 16.94 2.82
N ALA A 92 -14.08 16.93 3.87
CA ALA A 92 -14.53 16.71 5.24
C ALA A 92 -14.16 17.91 6.12
N PRO A 93 -14.96 18.23 7.16
CA PRO A 93 -14.66 19.36 8.03
C PRO A 93 -13.31 19.21 8.73
N LEU A 94 -12.52 20.29 8.71
CA LEU A 94 -11.23 20.38 9.40
C LEU A 94 -11.32 21.33 10.60
N ARG A 95 -10.47 21.11 11.60
CA ARG A 95 -10.31 21.98 12.77
C ARG A 95 -8.88 22.47 12.87
N LEU A 96 -8.68 23.79 12.85
CA LEU A 96 -7.37 24.40 13.12
C LEU A 96 -7.22 24.60 14.64
N ASN A 97 -6.47 23.72 15.30
CA ASN A 97 -6.29 23.73 16.76
C ASN A 97 -4.92 23.20 17.18
N SER A 98 -4.54 23.45 18.43
CA SER A 98 -3.43 22.74 19.08
C SER A 98 -3.90 21.44 19.72
N TYR A 99 -3.01 20.46 19.86
CA TYR A 99 -3.31 19.21 20.60
C TYR A 99 -3.78 19.52 22.03
N ARG A 100 -3.14 20.47 22.71
CA ARG A 100 -3.48 20.90 24.08
C ARG A 100 -4.91 21.40 24.18
N GLU A 101 -5.40 22.18 23.22
CA GLU A 101 -6.76 22.72 23.25
C GLU A 101 -7.79 21.66 22.83
N LEU A 102 -7.49 20.89 21.79
CA LEU A 102 -8.43 19.94 21.19
C LEU A 102 -8.73 18.75 22.11
N SER A 103 -7.69 18.23 22.79
CA SER A 103 -7.79 17.09 23.72
C SER A 103 -8.63 17.38 24.98
N LEU A 104 -8.88 18.65 25.31
CA LEU A 104 -9.77 19.02 26.43
C LEU A 104 -11.25 18.73 26.15
N ARG A 105 -11.64 18.61 24.87
CA ARG A 105 -13.04 18.52 24.44
C ARG A 105 -13.36 17.32 23.57
N HIS A 106 -12.34 16.75 22.94
CA HIS A 106 -12.49 15.67 21.99
C HIS A 106 -11.46 14.59 22.26
N ARG A 107 -11.77 13.37 21.79
CA ARG A 107 -10.76 12.33 21.70
C ARG A 107 -9.80 12.67 20.57
N VAL A 108 -8.51 12.64 20.85
CA VAL A 108 -7.44 12.95 19.90
C VAL A 108 -6.40 11.83 20.02
N VAL A 109 -5.86 11.38 18.88
CA VAL A 109 -4.73 10.46 18.90
C VAL A 109 -3.55 11.11 19.63
N ASP A 110 -2.83 10.34 20.44
CA ASP A 110 -1.61 10.82 21.09
C ASP A 110 -0.53 11.08 20.02
N PRO A 111 -0.07 12.33 19.82
CA PRO A 111 0.98 12.62 18.86
C PRO A 111 2.30 11.94 19.16
N GLY A 112 2.56 11.57 20.42
CA GLY A 112 3.75 10.81 20.82
C GLY A 112 3.74 9.36 20.34
N ALA A 113 2.57 8.82 20.00
CA ALA A 113 2.42 7.49 19.44
C ALA A 113 2.49 7.47 17.89
N LEU A 114 2.58 8.65 17.26
CA LEU A 114 2.67 8.78 15.81
C LEU A 114 4.13 8.76 15.34
N PRO A 115 4.42 8.27 14.11
CA PRO A 115 5.77 8.33 13.56
C PRO A 115 6.33 9.75 13.52
N THR A 116 7.47 9.96 14.18
CA THR A 116 8.15 11.25 14.22
C THR A 116 9.05 11.44 13.00
N ILE A 117 9.05 12.64 12.42
CA ILE A 117 10.11 13.06 11.50
C ILE A 117 11.23 13.74 12.29
N GLY A 118 12.49 13.43 11.96
CA GLY A 118 13.65 13.99 12.68
C GLY A 118 13.78 15.51 12.62
N ILE A 119 13.04 16.16 11.71
CA ILE A 119 12.98 17.63 11.55
C ILE A 119 11.67 18.24 12.08
N SER A 120 10.82 17.44 12.75
CA SER A 120 9.51 17.90 13.21
C SER A 120 9.68 19.02 14.21
N ARG A 121 8.87 20.07 14.06
CA ARG A 121 8.73 21.16 15.03
C ARG A 121 7.41 21.06 15.80
N PHE A 122 6.80 19.89 15.82
CA PHE A 122 5.56 19.67 16.54
C PHE A 122 5.76 19.90 18.04
N THR A 123 4.85 20.66 18.64
CA THR A 123 4.68 20.78 20.08
C THR A 123 3.20 20.64 20.41
N PRO A 124 2.82 20.27 21.64
CA PRO A 124 1.41 20.25 22.06
C PRO A 124 0.65 21.57 21.85
N SER A 125 1.36 22.69 21.72
CA SER A 125 0.81 24.03 21.48
C SER A 125 0.82 24.43 19.99
N THR A 126 1.47 23.66 19.12
CA THR A 126 1.49 23.91 17.67
C THR A 126 0.08 23.78 17.12
N ARG A 127 -0.39 24.80 16.40
CA ARG A 127 -1.67 24.77 15.70
C ARG A 127 -1.51 24.09 14.35
N LEU A 128 -2.35 23.10 14.09
CA LEU A 128 -2.42 22.35 12.84
C LEU A 128 -3.85 21.95 12.54
N LEU A 129 -4.09 21.53 11.30
CA LEU A 129 -5.39 21.03 10.87
C LEU A 129 -5.61 19.60 11.36
N TRP A 130 -6.75 19.37 12.01
CA TRP A 130 -7.21 18.07 12.47
C TRP A 130 -8.44 17.63 11.70
N ILE A 131 -8.54 16.34 11.44
CA ILE A 131 -9.69 15.71 10.80
C ILE A 131 -10.24 14.61 11.72
N GLU A 132 -11.56 14.44 11.73
CA GLU A 132 -12.23 13.42 12.53
C GLU A 132 -12.24 12.07 11.78
N GLY A 133 -11.73 11.02 12.42
CA GLY A 133 -11.88 9.63 12.01
C GLY A 133 -12.64 8.81 13.05
N ARG A 134 -12.67 7.49 12.87
CA ARG A 134 -13.28 6.54 13.83
C ARG A 134 -12.26 5.51 14.26
N GLU A 135 -12.14 5.31 15.58
CA GLU A 135 -11.32 4.22 16.10
C GLU A 135 -12.00 2.87 15.83
N LEU A 136 -11.29 1.92 15.23
CA LEU A 136 -11.88 0.65 14.80
C LEU A 136 -12.38 -0.24 15.96
N SER A 137 -11.77 -0.15 17.15
CA SER A 137 -12.13 -1.00 18.30
C SER A 137 -13.37 -0.51 19.05
N SER A 138 -13.55 0.80 19.17
CA SER A 138 -14.63 1.42 19.94
C SER A 138 -15.68 2.15 19.09
N ASP A 139 -15.42 2.33 17.80
CA ASP A 139 -16.18 3.19 16.88
C ASP A 139 -16.29 4.66 17.36
N ALA A 140 -15.42 5.08 18.28
CA ALA A 140 -15.45 6.43 18.81
C ALA A 140 -14.87 7.45 17.82
N PRO A 141 -15.51 8.62 17.65
CA PRO A 141 -14.95 9.72 16.87
C PRO A 141 -13.64 10.18 17.50
N THR A 142 -12.58 10.21 16.70
CA THR A 142 -11.21 10.51 17.15
C THR A 142 -10.53 11.43 16.15
N TYR A 143 -9.98 12.55 16.63
CA TYR A 143 -9.23 13.47 15.78
C TYR A 143 -7.80 12.98 15.56
N VAL A 144 -7.34 13.12 14.33
CA VAL A 144 -5.96 12.87 13.90
C VAL A 144 -5.41 14.07 13.13
N PRO A 145 -4.08 14.29 13.11
CA PRO A 145 -3.49 15.30 12.25
C PRO A 145 -3.90 15.08 10.79
N TYR A 146 -4.42 16.13 10.13
CA TYR A 146 -4.86 16.05 8.73
C TYR A 146 -3.73 15.63 7.80
N GLU A 147 -2.49 16.06 8.09
CA GLU A 147 -1.26 15.71 7.35
C GLU A 147 -0.98 14.20 7.27
N LEU A 148 -1.58 13.38 8.14
CA LEU A 148 -1.48 11.93 8.10
C LEU A 148 -2.59 11.25 7.28
N VAL A 149 -3.52 12.02 6.72
CA VAL A 149 -4.73 11.49 6.06
C VAL A 149 -4.79 11.90 4.59
N HIS A 150 -4.38 13.12 4.22
CA HIS A 150 -4.41 13.57 2.83
C HIS A 150 -3.13 13.22 2.07
N CYS A 151 -3.27 13.13 0.74
CA CYS A 151 -2.15 13.05 -0.19
C CYS A 151 -2.09 14.27 -1.13
N ASP A 152 -2.76 15.38 -0.81
CA ASP A 152 -2.55 16.63 -1.55
C ASP A 152 -1.14 17.18 -1.26
N MET A 153 -0.22 17.07 -2.23
CA MET A 153 1.17 17.55 -2.16
C MET A 153 1.36 18.88 -2.91
N THR A 154 0.28 19.58 -3.27
CA THR A 154 0.39 20.89 -3.92
C THR A 154 0.92 21.95 -2.95
N LEU A 155 1.64 22.93 -3.49
CA LEU A 155 2.22 24.03 -2.72
C LEU A 155 1.43 25.34 -2.96
N PRO A 156 1.24 26.16 -1.92
CA PRO A 156 1.66 25.95 -0.53
C PRO A 156 0.85 24.86 0.18
N LEU A 157 1.49 24.14 1.12
CA LEU A 157 0.80 23.16 1.95
C LEU A 157 -0.23 23.85 2.87
N PRO A 158 -1.25 23.10 3.35
CA PRO A 158 -2.20 23.60 4.34
C PRO A 158 -1.55 24.19 5.60
N GLU A 159 -2.28 25.05 6.30
CA GLU A 159 -1.78 25.68 7.52
C GLU A 159 -1.42 24.65 8.61
N GLY A 160 -0.23 24.81 9.18
CA GLY A 160 0.29 23.93 10.24
C GLY A 160 0.89 22.61 9.75
N SER A 161 1.05 22.43 8.43
CA SER A 161 1.83 21.32 7.85
C SER A 161 3.33 21.42 8.17
N GLY A 162 4.04 20.31 7.99
CA GLY A 162 5.47 20.12 8.29
C GLY A 162 5.75 19.46 9.64
N CYS A 163 4.73 18.89 10.30
CA CYS A 163 4.87 18.25 11.60
C CYS A 163 5.02 16.72 11.51
N PHE A 164 4.40 16.10 10.50
CA PHE A 164 4.31 14.66 10.30
C PHE A 164 4.66 14.28 8.85
N VAL A 165 4.95 13.00 8.59
CA VAL A 165 5.17 12.52 7.22
C VAL A 165 3.86 12.49 6.47
N LEU A 166 3.74 13.31 5.43
CA LEU A 166 2.69 13.14 4.43
C LEU A 166 3.03 11.95 3.52
N SER A 167 2.21 10.90 3.54
CA SER A 167 2.41 9.70 2.73
C SER A 167 1.07 9.02 2.42
N SER A 168 1.08 8.05 1.50
CA SER A 168 -0.07 7.19 1.21
C SER A 168 -0.13 5.95 2.11
N ASN A 169 0.72 5.84 3.15
CA ASN A 169 0.80 4.63 3.95
C ASN A 169 -0.54 4.30 4.64
N GLY A 170 -1.10 3.13 4.35
CA GLY A 170 -2.38 2.69 4.90
C GLY A 170 -3.61 3.27 4.18
N LEU A 171 -3.40 4.09 3.16
CA LEU A 171 -4.45 4.45 2.22
C LEU A 171 -4.86 3.19 1.45
N ALA A 172 -6.16 3.01 1.23
CA ALA A 172 -6.67 1.84 0.56
C ALA A 172 -8.06 2.07 -0.03
N SER A 173 -8.29 1.45 -1.19
CA SER A 173 -9.61 1.33 -1.81
C SER A 173 -10.10 -0.12 -1.84
N GLY A 174 -11.40 -0.31 -2.03
CA GLY A 174 -12.03 -1.62 -2.08
C GLY A 174 -13.46 -1.56 -2.58
N ASN A 175 -14.04 -2.71 -2.92
CA ASN A 175 -15.45 -2.80 -3.32
C ASN A 175 -16.41 -2.66 -2.12
N THR A 176 -15.89 -2.76 -0.90
CA THR A 176 -16.61 -2.49 0.34
C THR A 176 -15.69 -1.79 1.32
N LEU A 177 -16.24 -1.09 2.31
CA LEU A 177 -15.46 -0.46 3.38
C LEU A 177 -14.58 -1.49 4.10
N ALA A 178 -15.10 -2.69 4.40
CA ALA A 178 -14.33 -3.73 5.07
C ALA A 178 -13.12 -4.21 4.25
N GLU A 179 -13.21 -4.23 2.91
CA GLU A 179 -12.05 -4.53 2.06
C GLU A 179 -11.00 -3.44 2.13
N ALA A 180 -11.43 -2.18 1.96
CA ALA A 180 -10.53 -1.04 2.02
C ALA A 180 -9.83 -0.98 3.38
N THR A 181 -10.57 -1.09 4.49
CA THR A 181 -10.02 -1.14 5.84
C THR A 181 -9.06 -2.31 6.04
N SER A 182 -9.43 -3.52 5.63
CA SER A 182 -8.56 -4.68 5.76
C SER A 182 -7.27 -4.51 4.96
N TYR A 183 -7.33 -3.91 3.78
CA TYR A 183 -6.16 -3.69 2.94
C TYR A 183 -5.25 -2.61 3.51
N GLY A 184 -5.81 -1.48 3.94
CA GLY A 184 -5.06 -0.40 4.59
C GLY A 184 -4.36 -0.86 5.86
N LEU A 185 -5.02 -1.68 6.69
CA LEU A 185 -4.40 -2.30 7.87
C LEU A 185 -3.23 -3.22 7.49
N CYS A 186 -3.41 -4.07 6.47
CA CYS A 186 -2.33 -4.94 6.00
C CYS A 186 -1.14 -4.12 5.49
N GLU A 187 -1.40 -3.01 4.78
CA GLU A 187 -0.32 -2.14 4.30
C GLU A 187 0.46 -1.48 5.45
N VAL A 188 -0.24 -0.97 6.48
CA VAL A 188 0.44 -0.41 7.66
C VAL A 188 1.30 -1.47 8.36
N ILE A 189 0.79 -2.69 8.53
CA ILE A 189 1.56 -3.81 9.11
C ILE A 189 2.75 -4.18 8.20
N GLU A 190 2.56 -4.16 6.88
CA GLU A 190 3.62 -4.40 5.90
C GLU A 190 4.77 -3.40 6.05
N ARG A 191 4.45 -2.11 6.21
CA ARG A 191 5.44 -1.04 6.38
C ARG A 191 6.14 -1.10 7.73
N ASP A 192 5.43 -1.46 8.79
CA ASP A 192 6.02 -1.71 10.11
C ASP A 192 7.04 -2.85 10.06
N ALA A 193 6.62 -4.01 9.55
CA ALA A 193 7.49 -5.18 9.39
C ALA A 193 8.72 -4.88 8.53
N TRP A 194 8.53 -4.13 7.44
CA TRP A 194 9.62 -3.67 6.59
C TRP A 194 10.61 -2.77 7.34
N ALA A 195 10.12 -1.77 8.07
CA ALA A 195 10.96 -0.85 8.82
C ALA A 195 11.80 -1.60 9.87
N MET A 196 11.19 -2.54 10.59
CA MET A 196 11.86 -3.40 11.57
C MET A 196 12.90 -4.31 10.92
N TRP A 197 12.60 -4.89 9.77
CA TRP A 197 13.54 -5.74 9.03
C TRP A 197 14.75 -4.96 8.53
N VAL A 198 14.55 -3.76 7.99
CA VAL A 198 15.63 -2.86 7.56
C VAL A 198 16.50 -2.44 8.75
N ALA A 199 15.88 -2.01 9.86
CA ALA A 199 16.60 -1.65 11.07
C ALA A 199 17.39 -2.82 11.67
N GLY A 200 16.89 -4.05 11.52
CA GLY A 200 17.53 -5.29 11.93
C GLY A 200 18.68 -5.78 11.03
N GLY A 201 19.02 -5.06 9.95
CA GLY A 201 20.11 -5.40 9.05
C GLY A 201 19.73 -6.22 7.81
N GLU A 202 18.44 -6.23 7.44
CA GLU A 202 17.93 -6.79 6.18
C GLU A 202 18.29 -8.28 5.96
N THR A 203 18.89 -8.58 4.80
CA THR A 203 19.23 -9.91 4.31
C THR A 203 20.36 -10.58 5.09
N LYS A 204 21.02 -9.87 6.01
CA LYS A 204 22.07 -10.44 6.88
C LYS A 204 21.51 -11.51 7.82
N ASN A 205 20.22 -11.46 8.13
CA ASN A 205 19.58 -12.49 8.95
C ASN A 205 19.12 -13.68 8.08
N HIS A 206 20.01 -14.66 7.93
CA HIS A 206 19.73 -15.88 7.17
C HIS A 206 18.69 -16.80 7.82
N GLN A 207 18.43 -16.67 9.14
CA GLN A 207 17.52 -17.57 9.85
C GLN A 207 16.06 -17.43 9.41
N ARG A 208 15.69 -16.27 8.83
CA ARG A 208 14.35 -15.98 8.36
C ARG A 208 14.17 -16.17 6.85
N ARG A 209 15.21 -16.65 6.14
CA ARG A 209 15.11 -16.94 4.72
C ARG A 209 14.22 -18.17 4.52
N VAL A 210 13.21 -18.02 3.68
CA VAL A 210 12.29 -19.11 3.31
C VAL A 210 13.00 -20.04 2.32
N ASP A 211 12.94 -21.34 2.59
CA ASP A 211 13.32 -22.36 1.61
C ASP A 211 12.25 -22.40 0.51
N LEU A 212 12.63 -22.01 -0.71
CA LEU A 212 11.70 -21.94 -1.84
C LEU A 212 11.15 -23.34 -2.22
N ALA A 213 11.90 -24.40 -1.94
CA ALA A 213 11.45 -25.77 -2.18
C ALA A 213 10.35 -26.21 -1.20
N SER A 214 10.18 -25.49 -0.07
CA SER A 214 9.13 -25.75 0.91
C SER A 214 7.78 -25.08 0.57
N ILE A 215 7.72 -24.28 -0.51
CA ILE A 215 6.50 -23.59 -0.94
C ILE A 215 5.64 -24.55 -1.76
N ASP A 216 4.42 -24.81 -1.28
CA ASP A 216 3.43 -25.72 -1.89
C ASP A 216 2.22 -24.99 -2.49
N ALA A 217 2.10 -23.68 -2.27
CA ALA A 217 1.01 -22.86 -2.79
C ALA A 217 1.08 -22.77 -4.34
N PRO A 218 0.09 -23.33 -5.09
CA PRO A 218 0.24 -23.53 -6.54
C PRO A 218 0.50 -22.27 -7.35
N LEU A 219 -0.10 -21.14 -6.97
CA LEU A 219 0.11 -19.87 -7.66
C LEU A 219 1.50 -19.27 -7.37
N ALA A 220 2.05 -19.53 -6.17
CA ALA A 220 3.39 -19.06 -5.82
C ALA A 220 4.44 -19.89 -6.57
N CYS A 221 4.27 -21.22 -6.65
CA CYS A 221 5.10 -22.09 -7.47
C CYS A 221 5.12 -21.63 -8.93
N GLN A 222 3.94 -21.31 -9.51
CA GLN A 222 3.87 -20.79 -10.88
C GLN A 222 4.64 -19.47 -11.09
N LEU A 223 4.70 -18.59 -10.10
CA LEU A 223 5.49 -17.36 -10.18
C LEU A 223 6.99 -17.66 -10.06
N LEU A 224 7.38 -18.55 -9.14
CA LEU A 224 8.76 -19.00 -8.99
C LEU A 224 9.29 -19.67 -10.27
N ASP A 225 8.49 -20.50 -10.92
CA ASP A 225 8.83 -21.10 -12.21
C ASP A 225 9.05 -20.04 -13.30
N ARG A 226 8.22 -18.99 -13.32
CA ARG A 226 8.42 -17.86 -14.26
C ARG A 226 9.70 -17.09 -13.97
N PHE A 227 10.02 -16.85 -12.70
CA PHE A 227 11.28 -16.20 -12.34
C PHE A 227 12.48 -17.04 -12.77
N GLU A 228 12.45 -18.36 -12.56
CA GLU A 228 13.51 -19.26 -12.99
C GLU A 228 13.65 -19.28 -14.53
N GLN A 229 12.54 -19.35 -15.27
CA GLN A 229 12.52 -19.28 -16.74
C GLN A 229 13.03 -17.95 -17.29
N ALA A 230 12.85 -16.88 -16.52
CA ALA A 230 13.37 -15.55 -16.81
C ALA A 230 14.80 -15.34 -16.25
N GLU A 231 15.46 -16.39 -15.77
CA GLU A 231 16.82 -16.31 -15.22
C GLU A 231 16.96 -15.31 -14.06
N MET A 232 15.90 -15.16 -13.26
CA MET A 232 15.89 -14.32 -12.06
C MET A 232 16.26 -15.17 -10.83
N LEU A 233 17.20 -14.68 -10.02
CA LEU A 233 17.43 -15.22 -8.68
C LEU A 233 16.43 -14.60 -7.70
N VAL A 234 15.77 -15.48 -6.95
CA VAL A 234 14.75 -15.10 -5.97
C VAL A 234 15.24 -15.39 -4.56
N GLY A 235 15.10 -14.40 -3.67
CA GLY A 235 15.20 -14.60 -2.23
C GLY A 235 13.91 -14.18 -1.56
N VAL A 236 13.38 -15.01 -0.65
CA VAL A 236 12.21 -14.69 0.16
C VAL A 236 12.59 -14.76 1.63
N TRP A 237 12.17 -13.77 2.41
CA TRP A 237 12.32 -13.73 3.86
C TRP A 237 10.95 -13.59 4.52
N ASP A 238 10.73 -14.37 5.57
CA ASP A 238 9.60 -14.16 6.48
C ASP A 238 9.97 -13.03 7.44
N ILE A 239 9.32 -11.88 7.29
CA ILE A 239 9.57 -10.69 8.10
C ILE A 239 8.43 -10.43 9.09
N THR A 240 7.59 -11.44 9.35
CA THR A 240 6.49 -11.34 10.30
C THR A 240 6.97 -10.85 11.67
N THR A 241 6.27 -9.85 12.20
CA THR A 241 6.53 -9.24 13.52
C THR A 241 5.68 -9.89 14.61
N ASP A 242 5.76 -9.35 15.82
CA ASP A 242 4.95 -9.75 16.98
C ASP A 242 3.44 -9.54 16.76
N ILE A 243 3.04 -8.71 15.80
CA ILE A 243 1.64 -8.57 15.35
C ILE A 243 1.08 -9.90 14.83
N GLY A 244 1.94 -10.79 14.33
CA GLY A 244 1.56 -12.16 13.94
C GLY A 244 0.80 -12.27 12.63
N VAL A 245 0.76 -11.21 11.81
CA VAL A 245 0.18 -11.25 10.46
C VAL A 245 1.28 -11.58 9.44
N PRO A 246 1.15 -12.67 8.65
CA PRO A 246 2.17 -13.09 7.71
C PRO A 246 2.62 -11.95 6.79
N THR A 247 3.92 -11.69 6.79
CA THR A 247 4.54 -10.66 5.95
C THR A 247 5.83 -11.17 5.35
N TYR A 248 5.95 -11.10 4.03
CA TYR A 248 7.11 -11.59 3.28
C TYR A 248 7.79 -10.46 2.52
N ALA A 249 9.12 -10.49 2.51
CA ALA A 249 9.96 -9.67 1.63
C ALA A 249 10.59 -10.55 0.56
N THR A 250 10.49 -10.14 -0.70
CA THR A 250 11.05 -10.83 -1.86
C THR A 250 12.07 -9.94 -2.55
N LEU A 251 13.29 -10.43 -2.69
CA LEU A 251 14.35 -9.81 -3.48
C LEU A 251 14.48 -10.56 -4.80
N LEU A 252 14.49 -9.80 -5.91
CA LEU A 252 14.79 -10.30 -7.24
C LEU A 252 16.07 -9.66 -7.76
N VAL A 253 16.96 -10.48 -8.32
CA VAL A 253 18.17 -10.03 -9.02
C VAL A 253 18.35 -10.87 -10.29
N ASP A 254 18.86 -10.27 -11.37
CA ASP A 254 19.24 -11.08 -12.54
C ASP A 254 20.33 -12.10 -12.15
N ARG A 255 20.25 -13.32 -12.68
CA ARG A 255 21.28 -14.36 -12.47
C ARG A 255 22.61 -13.97 -13.11
N GLU A 256 22.56 -13.41 -14.30
CA GLU A 256 23.72 -12.83 -14.99
C GLU A 256 23.49 -11.33 -15.23
N GLN A 257 24.45 -10.50 -14.81
CA GLN A 257 24.41 -9.09 -15.18
C GLN A 257 24.85 -8.95 -16.63
N GLY A 258 23.90 -8.70 -17.52
CA GLY A 258 24.19 -8.27 -18.89
C GLY A 258 24.90 -6.91 -18.93
N PRO A 259 25.22 -6.37 -20.12
CA PRO A 259 25.89 -5.07 -20.27
C PRO A 259 25.08 -3.89 -19.72
N ARG A 260 23.79 -4.10 -19.41
CA ARG A 260 22.93 -3.16 -18.70
C ARG A 260 22.69 -3.71 -17.30
N VAL A 261 23.26 -3.05 -16.29
CA VAL A 261 22.97 -3.34 -14.89
C VAL A 261 21.50 -3.02 -14.62
N ARG A 262 20.70 -4.04 -14.29
CA ARG A 262 19.36 -3.82 -13.75
C ARG A 262 19.46 -3.74 -12.23
N PRO A 263 18.77 -2.79 -11.59
CA PRO A 263 18.75 -2.72 -10.15
C PRO A 263 18.02 -3.94 -9.58
N ARG A 264 18.42 -4.36 -8.38
CA ARG A 264 17.66 -5.33 -7.59
C ARG A 264 16.23 -4.82 -7.38
N ALA A 265 15.24 -5.69 -7.53
CA ALA A 265 13.85 -5.36 -7.22
C ALA A 265 13.46 -5.93 -5.86
N MET A 266 12.64 -5.20 -5.11
CA MET A 266 12.13 -5.63 -3.81
C MET A 266 10.60 -5.54 -3.82
N GLY A 267 9.95 -6.65 -3.45
CA GLY A 267 8.51 -6.73 -3.24
C GLY A 267 8.21 -7.12 -1.80
N ILE A 268 7.15 -6.54 -1.24
CA ILE A 268 6.70 -6.86 0.12
C ILE A 268 5.22 -7.19 0.04
N GLY A 269 4.77 -8.13 0.87
CA GLY A 269 3.39 -8.53 0.91
C GLY A 269 2.98 -8.93 2.32
N CYS A 270 1.97 -8.24 2.85
CA CYS A 270 1.28 -8.59 4.09
C CYS A 270 -0.16 -9.05 3.83
N HIS A 271 -0.59 -10.11 4.50
CA HIS A 271 -1.98 -10.57 4.49
C HIS A 271 -2.25 -11.62 5.60
N PRO A 272 -3.46 -11.72 6.17
CA PRO A 272 -3.82 -12.79 7.14
C PRO A 272 -3.71 -14.23 6.61
N SER A 273 -3.58 -14.40 5.29
CA SER A 273 -3.32 -15.69 4.66
C SER A 273 -1.89 -15.66 4.12
N ARG A 274 -1.07 -16.59 4.63
CA ARG A 274 0.33 -16.79 4.24
C ARG A 274 0.51 -16.80 2.73
N ASP A 275 -0.29 -17.59 2.02
CA ASP A 275 -0.17 -17.75 0.57
C ASP A 275 -0.44 -16.44 -0.17
N ILE A 276 -1.42 -15.66 0.29
CA ILE A 276 -1.72 -14.35 -0.31
C ILE A 276 -0.62 -13.34 0.02
N ALA A 277 -0.09 -13.35 1.25
CA ALA A 277 1.03 -12.48 1.63
C ALA A 277 2.26 -12.77 0.75
N LEU A 278 2.60 -14.04 0.56
CA LEU A 278 3.68 -14.47 -0.32
C LEU A 278 3.43 -14.08 -1.79
N LEU A 279 2.22 -14.30 -2.31
CA LEU A 279 1.88 -13.91 -3.67
C LEU A 279 1.99 -12.40 -3.89
N ARG A 280 1.62 -11.60 -2.88
CA ARG A 280 1.76 -10.15 -2.92
C ARG A 280 3.22 -9.71 -2.94
N SER A 281 4.12 -10.40 -2.23
CA SER A 281 5.55 -10.06 -2.26
C SER A 281 6.22 -10.49 -3.57
N LEU A 282 5.74 -11.58 -4.20
CA LEU A 282 6.26 -12.08 -5.47
C LEU A 282 5.76 -11.26 -6.69
N THR A 283 4.53 -10.76 -6.67
CA THR A 283 3.96 -9.97 -7.77
C THR A 283 4.37 -8.51 -7.73
#